data_AF-A0A1Y4WMX3-F1
#
_entry.id   AF-A0A1Y4WMX3-F1
#
_cell.length_a   1.000
_cell.length_b   1.000
_cell.length_c   1.000
_cell.angle_alpha   90.00
_cell.angle_beta   90.00
_cell.angle_gamma   90.00
#
_symmetry.space_group_name_H-M   'P 1'
#
loop_
_entity.id
_entity.type
_entity.pdbx_description
1 polymer ?
#
loop_
_entity_poly.entity_id
_entity_poly.type
_entity_poly.pdbx_seq_one_letter_code
_entity_poly.pdbx_strand_id
1 'polypeptide(L)'
;MLFAQYERYQYARPPLVEVICQLRFPTILAIGAQEPAAFQEAVRRDFPQYAARQEQLPPKVVRKGNTASLEAQKPITNYNFVSQDGRWKLNLTQNFIALSTVGYQRWEDFATRLDQPLAQFIQIYQPAYFERIGLRYVNAVSRQRLGLEGQLWDDLIQSQYIGILGEPDVEESEIAKCSLEVDTPLVGGYRMKLRTGPGLVGGGKTDKEVKFVLDADFSTAGKMTAEAVPEKLERMHRFAVCFFQGAITKELHEAMGPTPMAD
;
A
#
# COMPACT_ATOMS: atom_id res chain seq x y z
N MET A 1 5.99 -0.31 22.23
CA MET A 1 5.98 1.00 21.53
C MET A 1 5.38 0.80 20.14
N LEU A 2 4.60 1.75 19.61
CA LEU A 2 3.96 1.61 18.29
C LEU A 2 4.98 1.67 17.12
N PHE A 3 5.96 2.56 17.24
CA PHE A 3 7.06 2.69 16.27
C PHE A 3 8.38 2.33 16.95
N ALA A 4 9.20 1.52 16.29
CA ALA A 4 10.57 1.23 16.70
C ALA A 4 11.54 2.34 16.24
N GLN A 5 12.80 2.24 16.67
CA GLN A 5 13.88 3.04 16.09
C GLN A 5 14.01 2.76 14.59
N TYR A 6 14.49 3.76 13.85
CA TYR A 6 14.68 3.60 12.42
C TYR A 6 15.94 2.75 12.17
N GLU A 7 15.72 1.50 11.78
CA GLU A 7 16.76 0.56 11.37
C GLU A 7 16.27 -0.22 10.16
N ARG A 8 17.14 -0.37 9.17
CA ARG A 8 16.82 -1.06 7.92
C ARG A 8 17.42 -2.47 7.92
N TYR A 9 16.60 -3.42 7.48
CA TYR A 9 17.01 -4.80 7.33
C TYR A 9 16.54 -5.34 5.98
N GLN A 10 17.41 -6.11 5.33
CA GLN A 10 17.01 -7.00 4.26
C GLN A 10 16.68 -8.36 4.87
N TYR A 11 15.46 -8.82 4.68
CA TYR A 11 15.04 -10.14 5.14
C TYR A 11 15.22 -11.17 4.03
N ALA A 12 15.75 -12.34 4.37
CA ALA A 12 15.83 -13.47 3.45
C ALA A 12 14.42 -14.00 3.07
N ARG A 13 13.47 -13.93 4.01
CA ARG A 13 12.08 -14.36 3.83
C ARG A 13 11.10 -13.24 4.19
N PRO A 14 11.05 -12.14 3.40
CA PRO A 14 10.24 -10.97 3.73
C PRO A 14 8.74 -11.31 3.71
N PRO A 15 7.90 -10.73 4.58
CA PRO A 15 6.45 -10.92 4.55
C PRO A 15 5.76 -9.94 3.62
N LEU A 16 6.48 -8.95 3.08
CA LEU A 16 5.94 -7.93 2.19
C LEU A 16 5.40 -8.54 0.90
N VAL A 17 4.11 -8.34 0.63
CA VAL A 17 3.41 -8.88 -0.55
C VAL A 17 3.11 -7.82 -1.59
N GLU A 18 2.91 -6.57 -1.19
CA GLU A 18 2.63 -5.47 -2.12
C GLU A 18 3.08 -4.12 -1.55
N VAL A 19 3.65 -3.28 -2.42
CA VAL A 19 3.90 -1.86 -2.15
C VAL A 19 3.17 -1.03 -3.19
N ILE A 20 2.48 0.03 -2.75
CA ILE A 20 1.68 0.91 -3.61
C ILE A 20 2.01 2.36 -3.28
N CYS A 21 2.41 3.13 -4.28
CA CYS A 21 2.46 4.58 -4.21
C CYS A 21 1.32 5.17 -5.04
N GLN A 22 0.54 6.10 -4.49
CA GLN A 22 -0.54 6.79 -5.19
C GLN A 22 -0.43 8.31 -4.99
N LEU A 23 -0.44 9.04 -6.10
CA LEU A 23 -0.50 10.49 -6.13
C LEU A 23 -1.85 10.92 -6.71
N ARG A 24 -2.63 11.65 -5.92
CA ARG A 24 -3.90 12.25 -6.37
C ARG A 24 -3.68 13.70 -6.77
N PHE A 25 -4.40 14.14 -7.78
CA PHE A 25 -4.33 15.47 -8.34
C PHE A 25 -5.73 15.95 -8.76
N PRO A 26 -5.94 17.28 -8.91
CA PRO A 26 -7.19 17.82 -9.43
C PRO A 26 -7.52 17.21 -10.79
N THR A 27 -8.81 16.95 -11.06
CA THR A 27 -9.26 16.27 -12.29
C THR A 27 -8.64 16.86 -13.55
N ILE A 28 -7.97 16.01 -14.34
CA ILE A 28 -7.46 16.36 -15.67
C ILE A 28 -8.36 15.71 -16.72
N LEU A 29 -9.30 16.46 -17.28
CA LEU A 29 -10.30 15.93 -18.23
C LEU A 29 -9.69 15.35 -19.52
N ALA A 30 -8.48 15.79 -19.89
CA ALA A 30 -7.76 15.23 -21.02
C ALA A 30 -7.44 13.74 -20.80
N ILE A 31 -7.24 13.32 -19.55
CA ILE A 31 -7.14 11.92 -19.18
C ILE A 31 -8.56 11.35 -19.14
N GLY A 32 -8.92 10.52 -20.10
CA GLY A 32 -10.27 9.95 -20.21
C GLY A 32 -11.12 10.52 -21.34
N ALA A 33 -10.79 11.70 -21.88
CA ALA A 33 -11.39 12.19 -23.12
C ALA A 33 -11.04 11.31 -24.33
N GLN A 34 -9.84 10.73 -24.32
CA GLN A 34 -9.33 9.74 -25.27
C GLN A 34 -8.38 8.79 -24.56
N GLU A 35 -7.96 7.72 -25.24
CA GLU A 35 -6.90 6.86 -24.72
C GLU A 35 -5.62 7.68 -24.48
N PRO A 36 -4.89 7.45 -23.36
CA PRO A 36 -3.71 8.22 -22.99
C PRO A 36 -2.48 7.76 -23.81
N ALA A 37 -2.57 7.80 -25.14
CA ALA A 37 -1.58 7.26 -26.06
C ALA A 37 -0.18 7.86 -25.86
N ALA A 38 -0.07 9.18 -25.63
CA ALA A 38 1.22 9.82 -25.37
C ALA A 38 1.90 9.28 -24.10
N PHE A 39 1.13 9.08 -23.03
CA PHE A 39 1.65 8.50 -21.80
C PHE A 39 1.99 7.01 -21.98
N GLN A 40 1.13 6.26 -22.68
CA GLN A 40 1.38 4.87 -23.00
C GLN A 40 2.69 4.71 -23.79
N GLU A 41 2.89 5.50 -24.84
CA GLU A 41 4.13 5.50 -25.64
C GLU A 41 5.38 5.82 -24.81
N ALA A 42 5.25 6.72 -23.83
CA ALA A 42 6.35 7.10 -22.95
C ALA A 42 6.75 5.99 -21.95
N VAL A 43 5.82 5.12 -21.54
CA VAL A 43 6.07 4.08 -20.52
C VAL A 43 6.11 2.66 -21.07
N ARG A 44 5.69 2.42 -22.34
CA ARG A 44 5.51 1.08 -22.90
C ARG A 44 6.77 0.21 -22.96
N ARG A 45 7.96 0.82 -22.90
CA ARG A 45 9.22 0.08 -22.81
C ARG A 45 9.27 -0.78 -21.54
N ASP A 46 8.86 -0.20 -20.41
CA ASP A 46 8.90 -0.87 -19.11
C ASP A 46 7.54 -1.49 -18.75
N PHE A 47 6.44 -0.93 -19.28
CA PHE A 47 5.06 -1.37 -19.03
C PHE A 47 4.30 -1.65 -20.34
N PRO A 48 4.67 -2.70 -21.09
CA PRO A 48 4.14 -2.94 -22.44
C PRO A 48 2.68 -3.42 -22.46
N GLN A 49 2.17 -3.98 -21.35
CA GLN A 49 0.83 -4.57 -21.32
C GLN A 49 -0.21 -3.52 -20.90
N TYR A 50 -1.06 -3.10 -21.83
CA TYR A 50 -2.08 -2.09 -21.59
C TYR A 50 -3.49 -2.69 -21.46
N ALA A 51 -4.29 -2.17 -20.53
CA ALA A 51 -5.72 -2.46 -20.44
C ALA A 51 -6.50 -1.29 -19.82
N ALA A 52 -7.58 -0.86 -20.47
CA ALA A 52 -8.56 0.06 -19.89
C ALA A 52 -9.66 -0.72 -19.15
N ARG A 53 -9.92 -0.37 -17.89
CA ARG A 53 -10.98 -0.97 -17.07
C ARG A 53 -11.92 0.09 -16.53
N GLN A 54 -13.22 -0.18 -16.55
CA GLN A 54 -14.20 0.68 -15.91
C GLN A 54 -14.27 0.35 -14.42
N GLU A 55 -13.89 1.32 -13.58
CA GLU A 55 -14.02 1.22 -12.13
C GLU A 55 -15.28 1.94 -11.65
N GLN A 56 -16.17 1.18 -11.02
CA GLN A 56 -17.37 1.73 -10.41
C GLN A 56 -17.00 2.40 -9.08
N LEU A 57 -17.21 3.72 -8.98
CA LEU A 57 -17.03 4.43 -7.73
C LEU A 57 -18.15 4.07 -6.72
N PRO A 58 -17.84 4.07 -5.40
CA PRO A 58 -18.88 3.95 -4.37
C PRO A 58 -19.95 5.02 -4.55
N PRO A 59 -21.23 4.74 -4.24
CA PRO A 59 -22.29 5.75 -4.35
C PRO A 59 -21.98 7.00 -3.51
N LYS A 60 -22.27 8.18 -4.04
CA LYS A 60 -22.10 9.43 -3.30
C LYS A 60 -23.29 9.61 -2.35
N VAL A 61 -23.02 9.87 -1.08
CA VAL A 61 -24.07 10.28 -0.13
C VAL A 61 -24.40 11.74 -0.39
N VAL A 62 -25.61 12.01 -0.89
CA VAL A 62 -26.14 13.36 -1.09
C VAL A 62 -27.18 13.63 -0.03
N ARG A 63 -26.91 14.61 0.83
CA ARG A 63 -27.87 15.08 1.85
C ARG A 63 -28.67 16.24 1.30
N LYS A 64 -30.00 16.12 1.31
CA LYS A 64 -30.94 17.19 0.94
C LYS A 64 -31.90 17.41 2.12
N GLY A 65 -31.57 18.37 2.99
CA GLY A 65 -32.25 18.53 4.28
C GLY A 65 -31.96 17.36 5.22
N ASN A 66 -33.01 16.79 5.85
CA ASN A 66 -32.88 15.65 6.77
C ASN A 66 -32.81 14.29 6.08
N THR A 67 -32.91 14.22 4.74
CA THR A 67 -32.82 12.97 3.99
C THR A 67 -31.45 12.83 3.33
N ALA A 68 -30.83 11.66 3.53
CA ALA A 68 -29.63 11.23 2.81
C ALA A 68 -30.05 10.25 1.71
N SER A 69 -29.60 10.49 0.48
CA SER A 69 -29.78 9.61 -0.66
C SER A 69 -28.42 9.16 -1.19
N LEU A 70 -28.38 7.96 -1.78
CA LEU A 70 -27.19 7.41 -2.43
C LEU A 70 -27.32 7.62 -3.93
N GLU A 71 -26.43 8.42 -4.51
CA GLU A 71 -26.40 8.64 -5.95
C GLU A 71 -25.31 7.77 -6.59
N ALA A 72 -25.71 6.99 -7.60
CA ALA A 72 -24.77 6.24 -8.42
C ALA A 72 -23.85 7.20 -9.17
N GLN A 73 -22.54 6.96 -9.08
CA GLN A 73 -21.54 7.75 -9.78
C GLN A 73 -21.20 7.12 -11.12
N LYS A 74 -20.82 7.94 -12.10
CA LYS A 74 -20.31 7.43 -13.37
C LYS A 74 -19.02 6.62 -13.12
N PRO A 75 -18.85 5.46 -13.78
CA PRO A 75 -17.59 4.74 -13.76
C PRO A 75 -16.43 5.65 -14.20
N ILE A 76 -15.26 5.45 -13.61
CA ILE A 76 -14.01 6.07 -14.06
C ILE A 76 -13.20 5.02 -14.80
N THR A 77 -12.66 5.38 -15.96
CA THR A 77 -11.71 4.54 -16.67
C THR A 77 -10.37 4.55 -15.92
N ASN A 78 -9.92 3.37 -15.47
CA ASN A 78 -8.58 3.10 -14.98
C ASN A 78 -7.74 2.44 -16.08
N TYR A 79 -6.76 3.18 -16.57
CA TYR A 79 -5.78 2.71 -17.54
C TYR A 79 -4.64 1.98 -16.80
N ASN A 80 -4.53 0.68 -17.05
CA ASN A 80 -3.53 -0.17 -16.44
C ASN A 80 -2.39 -0.40 -17.43
N PHE A 81 -1.15 -0.23 -16.97
CA PHE A 81 0.06 -0.57 -17.69
C PHE A 81 0.86 -1.54 -16.82
N VAL A 82 1.16 -2.72 -17.33
CA VAL A 82 1.79 -3.80 -16.56
C VAL A 82 3.13 -4.16 -17.19
N SER A 83 4.14 -4.40 -16.35
CA SER A 83 5.45 -4.88 -16.79
C SER A 83 5.35 -6.24 -17.45
N GLN A 84 6.33 -6.59 -18.28
CA GLN A 84 6.34 -7.86 -19.02
C GLN A 84 6.25 -9.09 -18.08
N ASP A 85 6.86 -9.02 -16.90
CA ASP A 85 6.85 -10.06 -15.88
C ASP A 85 5.59 -10.06 -15.00
N GLY A 86 4.68 -9.11 -15.18
CA GLY A 86 3.46 -8.97 -14.40
C GLY A 86 3.65 -8.45 -12.97
N ARG A 87 4.88 -8.09 -12.56
CA ARG A 87 5.18 -7.77 -11.16
C ARG A 87 5.00 -6.30 -10.81
N TRP A 88 5.01 -5.42 -11.79
CA TRP A 88 4.82 -3.98 -11.63
C TRP A 88 3.59 -3.50 -12.40
N LYS A 89 2.85 -2.59 -11.79
CA LYS A 89 1.62 -2.07 -12.36
C LYS A 89 1.53 -0.56 -12.17
N LEU A 90 1.38 0.17 -13.26
CA LEU A 90 0.94 1.55 -13.28
C LEU A 90 -0.57 1.63 -13.50
N ASN A 91 -1.21 2.50 -12.75
CA ASN A 91 -2.62 2.86 -12.91
C ASN A 91 -2.68 4.36 -13.17
N LEU A 92 -3.43 4.76 -14.19
CA LEU A 92 -3.70 6.16 -14.50
C LEU A 92 -5.20 6.35 -14.62
N THR A 93 -5.73 7.30 -13.86
CA THR A 93 -7.10 7.81 -14.00
C THR A 93 -7.05 9.32 -14.18
N GLN A 94 -8.22 9.94 -14.42
CA GLN A 94 -8.33 11.40 -14.44
C GLN A 94 -8.01 12.09 -13.10
N ASN A 95 -7.85 11.34 -12.00
CA ASN A 95 -7.68 11.88 -10.64
C ASN A 95 -6.43 11.38 -9.91
N PHE A 96 -5.78 10.31 -10.39
CA PHE A 96 -4.58 9.79 -9.75
C PHE A 96 -3.68 9.03 -10.73
N ILE A 97 -2.41 8.96 -10.36
CA ILE A 97 -1.42 8.01 -10.87
C ILE A 97 -0.96 7.14 -9.70
N ALA A 98 -0.79 5.84 -9.93
CA ALA A 98 -0.27 4.93 -8.93
C ALA A 98 0.68 3.89 -9.52
N LEU A 99 1.77 3.62 -8.82
CA LEU A 99 2.67 2.50 -9.08
C LEU A 99 2.50 1.46 -7.97
N SER A 100 2.30 0.20 -8.32
CA SER A 100 2.38 -0.91 -7.38
C SER A 100 3.32 -2.01 -7.84
N THR A 101 3.83 -2.77 -6.88
CA THR A 101 4.65 -3.95 -7.14
C THR A 101 4.39 -5.06 -6.13
N VAL A 102 4.38 -6.30 -6.63
CA VAL A 102 4.45 -7.53 -5.82
C VAL A 102 5.88 -8.09 -5.77
N GLY A 103 6.83 -7.37 -6.37
CA GLY A 103 8.24 -7.76 -6.48
C GLY A 103 9.22 -6.83 -5.81
N TYR A 104 8.78 -6.15 -4.74
CA TYR A 104 9.61 -5.22 -3.97
C TYR A 104 10.92 -5.87 -3.52
N GLN A 105 12.03 -5.15 -3.72
CA GLN A 105 13.37 -5.57 -3.27
C GLN A 105 13.86 -4.64 -2.16
N ARG A 106 13.93 -3.35 -2.46
CA ARG A 106 14.32 -2.28 -1.54
C ARG A 106 13.71 -0.95 -1.99
N TRP A 107 13.85 0.06 -1.15
CA TRP A 107 13.22 1.36 -1.33
C TRP A 107 13.76 2.10 -2.55
N GLU A 108 15.07 2.09 -2.73
CA GLU A 108 15.77 2.80 -3.79
C GLU A 108 15.34 2.33 -5.17
N ASP A 109 15.15 1.01 -5.32
CA ASP A 109 14.70 0.41 -6.57
C ASP A 109 13.25 0.80 -6.86
N PHE A 110 12.39 0.84 -5.83
CA PHE A 110 11.01 1.29 -5.96
C PHE A 110 10.91 2.77 -6.32
N ALA A 111 11.66 3.63 -5.61
CA ALA A 111 11.70 5.07 -5.87
C ALA A 111 12.19 5.36 -7.30
N THR A 112 13.29 4.73 -7.72
CA THR A 112 13.82 4.86 -9.08
C THR A 112 12.80 4.43 -10.14
N ARG A 113 12.06 3.34 -9.88
CA ARG A 113 11.00 2.86 -10.79
C ARG A 113 9.78 3.77 -10.84
N LEU A 114 9.50 4.54 -9.78
CA LEU A 114 8.43 5.53 -9.75
C LEU A 114 8.81 6.82 -10.48
N ASP A 115 10.07 7.24 -10.41
CA ASP A 115 10.52 8.52 -10.96
C ASP A 115 10.26 8.63 -12.47
N GLN A 116 10.56 7.58 -13.24
CA GLN A 116 10.40 7.58 -14.70
C GLN A 116 8.95 7.83 -15.14
N PRO A 117 7.94 7.04 -14.73
CA PRO A 117 6.57 7.28 -15.14
C PRO A 117 5.99 8.57 -14.55
N LEU A 118 6.40 8.96 -13.34
CA LEU A 118 5.93 10.21 -12.73
C LEU A 118 6.45 11.44 -13.50
N ALA A 119 7.72 11.43 -13.92
CA ALA A 119 8.29 12.49 -14.74
C ALA A 119 7.56 12.62 -16.10
N GLN A 120 7.28 11.50 -16.77
CA GLN A 120 6.50 11.49 -18.02
C GLN A 120 5.09 12.02 -17.81
N PHE A 121 4.42 11.62 -16.71
CA PHE A 121 3.10 12.13 -16.35
C PHE A 121 3.11 13.67 -16.17
N ILE A 122 4.09 14.20 -15.42
CA ILE A 122 4.21 15.64 -15.18
C ILE A 122 4.45 16.39 -16.49
N GLN A 123 5.34 15.88 -17.35
CA GLN A 123 5.66 16.51 -18.64
C GLN A 123 4.43 16.57 -19.56
N ILE A 124 3.64 15.49 -19.63
CA ILE A 124 2.51 15.36 -20.55
C ILE A 124 1.28 16.14 -20.05
N TYR A 125 0.94 16.01 -18.76
CA TYR A 125 -0.33 16.49 -18.22
C TYR A 125 -0.22 17.74 -17.34
N GLN A 126 0.99 18.11 -16.92
CA GLN A 126 1.26 19.34 -16.16
C GLN A 126 0.27 19.56 -15.00
N PRO A 127 0.17 18.61 -14.05
CA PRO A 127 -0.75 18.74 -12.93
C PRO A 127 -0.45 20.03 -12.16
N ALA A 128 -1.48 20.79 -11.80
CA ALA A 128 -1.30 22.04 -11.07
C ALA A 128 -0.67 21.84 -9.69
N TYR A 129 -1.04 20.74 -9.02
CA TYR A 129 -0.52 20.27 -7.74
C TYR A 129 -1.01 18.85 -7.47
N PHE A 130 -0.39 18.17 -6.51
CA PHE A 130 -0.92 16.96 -5.91
C PHE A 130 -1.74 17.30 -4.67
N GLU A 131 -2.91 16.67 -4.54
CA GLU A 131 -3.85 16.82 -3.41
C GLU A 131 -3.54 15.85 -2.27
N ARG A 132 -2.98 14.68 -2.62
CA ARG A 132 -2.61 13.63 -1.69
C ARG A 132 -1.47 12.80 -2.27
N ILE A 133 -0.49 12.48 -1.43
CA ILE A 133 0.52 11.46 -1.71
C ILE A 133 0.32 10.36 -0.67
N GLY A 134 0.23 9.11 -1.12
CA GLY A 134 0.12 7.94 -0.27
C GLY A 134 1.12 6.87 -0.63
N LEU A 135 1.59 6.14 0.38
CA LEU A 135 2.52 5.03 0.30
C LEU A 135 2.05 3.91 1.22
N ARG A 136 1.71 2.77 0.64
CA ARG A 136 1.11 1.62 1.34
C ARG A 136 2.01 0.41 1.24
N TYR A 137 2.21 -0.26 2.37
CA TYR A 137 2.92 -1.53 2.49
C TYR A 137 1.95 -2.58 3.04
N VAL A 138 1.82 -3.68 2.31
CA VAL A 138 1.00 -4.82 2.73
C VAL A 138 1.94 -5.97 3.03
N ASN A 139 2.06 -6.34 4.31
CA ASN A 139 2.80 -7.51 4.74
C ASN A 139 1.83 -8.64 5.10
N ALA A 140 2.17 -9.87 4.75
CA ALA A 140 1.44 -11.07 5.11
C ALA A 140 2.41 -12.12 5.68
N VAL A 141 2.40 -12.26 7.01
CA VAL A 141 3.24 -13.22 7.73
C VAL A 141 2.67 -14.63 7.55
N SER A 142 3.51 -15.52 7.02
CA SER A 142 3.19 -16.92 6.73
C SER A 142 3.94 -17.79 7.72
N ARG A 143 3.20 -18.48 8.60
CA ARG A 143 3.81 -19.42 9.55
C ARG A 143 4.42 -20.60 8.81
N GLN A 144 3.75 -21.09 7.77
CA GLN A 144 4.22 -22.22 6.96
C GLN A 144 5.56 -21.92 6.28
N ARG A 145 5.69 -20.78 5.59
CA ARG A 145 6.93 -20.40 4.87
C ARG A 145 8.10 -20.13 5.81
N LEU A 146 7.81 -19.75 7.04
CA LEU A 146 8.83 -19.46 8.05
C LEU A 146 9.19 -20.70 8.90
N GLY A 147 8.37 -21.76 8.86
CA GLY A 147 8.53 -22.95 9.72
C GLY A 147 8.08 -22.69 11.16
N LEU A 148 7.04 -21.86 11.34
CA LEU A 148 6.54 -21.38 12.63
C LEU A 148 5.10 -21.86 12.90
N GLU A 149 4.69 -22.99 12.33
CA GLU A 149 3.32 -23.51 12.45
C GLU A 149 2.91 -23.85 13.89
N GLY A 150 3.89 -24.12 14.76
CA GLY A 150 3.67 -24.35 16.20
C GLY A 150 3.72 -23.08 17.06
N GLN A 151 3.87 -21.90 16.47
CA GLN A 151 3.85 -20.61 17.20
C GLN A 151 2.47 -19.98 17.10
N LEU A 152 2.04 -19.29 18.16
CA LEU A 152 0.83 -18.47 18.19
C LEU A 152 1.10 -17.10 17.57
N TRP A 153 0.07 -16.29 17.32
CA TRP A 153 0.26 -14.95 16.77
C TRP A 153 0.89 -13.98 17.77
N ASP A 154 0.69 -14.17 19.07
CA ASP A 154 1.30 -13.38 20.13
C ASP A 154 2.81 -13.65 20.31
N ASP A 155 3.28 -14.84 19.91
CA ASP A 155 4.71 -15.15 19.78
C ASP A 155 5.38 -14.34 18.65
N LEU A 156 4.60 -13.89 17.65
CA LEU A 156 5.12 -13.36 16.37
C LEU A 156 4.85 -11.87 16.17
N ILE A 157 3.75 -11.37 16.72
CA ILE A 157 3.26 -10.00 16.51
C ILE A 157 3.00 -9.37 17.87
N GLN A 158 3.41 -8.11 18.03
CA GLN A 158 3.23 -7.39 19.29
C GLN A 158 1.75 -7.26 19.68
N SER A 159 1.46 -7.37 20.97
CA SER A 159 0.11 -7.47 21.53
C SER A 159 -0.86 -6.37 21.07
N GLN A 160 -0.37 -5.13 20.89
CA GLN A 160 -1.19 -4.01 20.41
C GLN A 160 -1.79 -4.22 19.01
N TYR A 161 -1.31 -5.18 18.21
CA TYR A 161 -1.76 -5.42 16.84
C TYR A 161 -2.63 -6.68 16.68
N ILE A 162 -2.60 -7.59 17.65
CA ILE A 162 -3.35 -8.85 17.61
C ILE A 162 -4.66 -8.79 18.42
N GLY A 163 -4.79 -7.83 19.33
CA GLY A 163 -5.98 -7.66 20.16
C GLY A 163 -6.23 -8.88 21.03
N ILE A 164 -7.49 -9.36 21.08
CA ILE A 164 -7.89 -10.49 21.93
C ILE A 164 -7.20 -11.81 21.58
N LEU A 165 -6.54 -11.92 20.42
CA LEU A 165 -5.84 -13.15 20.03
C LEU A 165 -4.64 -13.47 20.93
N GLY A 166 -4.12 -12.49 21.66
CA GLY A 166 -3.03 -12.70 22.62
C GLY A 166 -3.50 -12.95 24.06
N GLU A 167 -4.80 -13.14 24.29
CA GLU A 167 -5.31 -13.43 25.64
C GLU A 167 -5.24 -14.94 25.92
N PRO A 168 -4.74 -15.38 27.10
CA PRO A 168 -4.52 -16.81 27.39
C PRO A 168 -5.78 -17.69 27.37
N ASP A 169 -6.97 -17.10 27.51
CA ASP A 169 -8.26 -17.78 27.49
C ASP A 169 -8.94 -17.76 26.10
N VAL A 170 -8.24 -17.26 25.08
CA VAL A 170 -8.71 -17.22 23.70
C VAL A 170 -8.05 -18.31 22.87
N GLU A 171 -8.87 -19.25 22.38
CA GLU A 171 -8.45 -20.27 21.42
C GLU A 171 -8.47 -19.68 20.00
N GLU A 172 -7.29 -19.39 19.42
CA GLU A 172 -7.16 -18.76 18.10
C GLU A 172 -7.96 -19.50 17.00
N SER A 173 -8.02 -20.83 17.08
CA SER A 173 -8.67 -21.68 16.08
C SER A 173 -10.20 -21.55 16.06
N GLU A 174 -10.81 -21.08 17.16
CA GLU A 174 -12.24 -20.82 17.27
C GLU A 174 -12.65 -19.40 16.82
N ILE A 175 -11.68 -18.50 16.65
CA ILE A 175 -11.93 -17.12 16.27
C ILE A 175 -12.24 -17.01 14.77
N ALA A 176 -13.50 -16.75 14.44
CA ALA A 176 -13.95 -16.57 13.06
C ALA A 176 -13.35 -15.33 12.37
N LYS A 177 -13.15 -14.23 13.12
CA LYS A 177 -12.53 -12.99 12.64
C LYS A 177 -12.03 -12.15 13.81
N CYS A 178 -10.79 -11.69 13.71
CA CYS A 178 -10.24 -10.63 14.56
C CYS A 178 -9.47 -9.65 13.69
N SER A 179 -9.80 -8.35 13.78
CA SER A 179 -9.11 -7.33 13.01
C SER A 179 -9.10 -5.99 13.74
N LEU A 180 -7.98 -5.28 13.67
CA LEU A 180 -7.82 -3.92 14.19
C LEU A 180 -7.77 -2.94 13.01
N GLU A 181 -8.48 -1.82 13.15
CA GLU A 181 -8.42 -0.69 12.20
C GLU A 181 -8.11 0.60 12.95
N VAL A 182 -7.10 1.34 12.47
CA VAL A 182 -6.66 2.62 13.06
C VAL A 182 -6.53 3.67 11.97
N ASP A 183 -7.10 4.85 12.16
CA ASP A 183 -6.83 6.07 11.38
C ASP A 183 -6.27 7.12 12.35
N THR A 184 -4.99 7.44 12.22
CA THR A 184 -4.30 8.30 13.18
C THR A 184 -3.43 9.35 12.49
N PRO A 185 -3.39 10.60 12.97
CA PRO A 185 -2.41 11.57 12.52
C PRO A 185 -1.00 11.17 12.98
N LEU A 186 -0.01 11.55 12.17
CA LEU A 186 1.42 11.45 12.47
C LEU A 186 2.03 12.85 12.46
N VAL A 187 3.21 12.98 13.07
CA VAL A 187 3.97 14.23 13.12
C VAL A 187 4.20 14.80 11.71
N GLY A 188 4.09 16.12 11.57
CA GLY A 188 4.39 16.82 10.31
C GLY A 188 3.27 16.78 9.27
N GLY A 189 2.01 16.59 9.69
CA GLY A 189 0.86 16.59 8.78
C GLY A 189 0.69 15.31 7.96
N TYR A 190 1.31 14.22 8.42
CA TYR A 190 1.11 12.89 7.85
C TYR A 190 -0.02 12.17 8.58
N ARG A 191 -0.50 11.08 8.01
CA ARG A 191 -1.51 10.19 8.59
C ARG A 191 -1.13 8.74 8.30
N MET A 192 -1.48 7.86 9.21
CA MET A 192 -1.40 6.41 9.02
C MET A 192 -2.81 5.83 9.10
N LYS A 193 -3.16 5.03 8.10
CA LYS A 193 -4.27 4.09 8.17
C LYS A 193 -3.69 2.69 8.27
N LEU A 194 -4.08 1.97 9.32
CA LEU A 194 -3.61 0.64 9.60
C LEU A 194 -4.80 -0.32 9.65
N ARG A 195 -4.64 -1.47 9.00
CA ARG A 195 -5.50 -2.64 9.17
C ARG A 195 -4.62 -3.83 9.52
N THR A 196 -4.91 -4.51 10.62
CA THR A 196 -4.20 -5.75 11.01
C THR A 196 -5.16 -6.88 11.34
N GLY A 197 -4.66 -8.10 11.26
CA GLY A 197 -5.34 -9.30 11.72
C GLY A 197 -5.11 -10.52 10.81
N PRO A 198 -5.52 -11.72 11.25
CA PRO A 198 -5.49 -12.93 10.42
C PRO A 198 -6.41 -12.81 9.21
N GLY A 199 -5.96 -13.25 8.05
CA GLY A 199 -6.75 -13.22 6.82
C GLY A 199 -6.14 -14.02 5.67
N LEU A 200 -6.96 -14.25 4.64
CA LEU A 200 -6.56 -14.92 3.41
C LEU A 200 -6.12 -13.90 2.37
N VAL A 201 -4.84 -13.96 1.96
CA VAL A 201 -4.33 -13.13 0.86
C VAL A 201 -5.03 -13.53 -0.45
N GLY A 202 -5.51 -12.55 -1.21
CA GLY A 202 -6.26 -12.80 -2.45
C GLY A 202 -7.60 -13.52 -2.25
N GLY A 203 -8.14 -13.55 -1.03
CA GLY A 203 -9.41 -14.20 -0.70
C GLY A 203 -9.36 -15.73 -0.75
N GLY A 204 -8.18 -16.34 -0.61
CA GLY A 204 -8.06 -17.79 -0.50
C GLY A 204 -8.03 -18.55 -1.82
N LYS A 205 -8.03 -17.84 -2.96
CA LYS A 205 -8.19 -18.46 -4.30
C LYS A 205 -7.00 -19.31 -4.70
N THR A 206 -5.79 -18.83 -4.44
CA THR A 206 -4.52 -19.49 -4.79
C THR A 206 -3.78 -20.04 -3.58
N ASP A 207 -3.98 -19.42 -2.42
CA ASP A 207 -3.30 -19.74 -1.18
C ASP A 207 -4.34 -19.78 -0.06
N LYS A 208 -4.44 -20.92 0.61
CA LYS A 208 -5.43 -21.17 1.68
C LYS A 208 -4.85 -20.95 3.08
N GLU A 209 -3.57 -20.60 3.19
CA GLU A 209 -2.97 -20.29 4.48
C GLU A 209 -3.57 -19.00 5.05
N VAL A 210 -4.02 -19.06 6.30
CA VAL A 210 -4.35 -17.86 7.08
C VAL A 210 -3.04 -17.19 7.48
N LYS A 211 -2.84 -15.97 6.98
CA LYS A 211 -1.66 -15.15 7.26
C LYS A 211 -2.02 -13.99 8.16
N PHE A 212 -1.08 -13.52 8.97
CA PHE A 212 -1.28 -12.27 9.69
C PHE A 212 -0.94 -11.10 8.79
N VAL A 213 -1.93 -10.27 8.49
CA VAL A 213 -1.77 -9.13 7.58
C VAL A 213 -1.45 -7.88 8.39
N LEU A 214 -0.41 -7.15 7.98
CA LEU A 214 -0.11 -5.79 8.42
C LEU A 214 -0.20 -4.88 7.19
N ASP A 215 -1.33 -4.18 7.07
CA ASP A 215 -1.64 -3.31 5.94
C ASP A 215 -1.63 -1.85 6.40
N ALA A 216 -0.54 -1.14 6.08
CA ALA A 216 -0.29 0.22 6.52
C ALA A 216 -0.22 1.18 5.31
N ASP A 217 -1.09 2.17 5.27
CA ASP A 217 -1.12 3.28 4.30
C ASP A 217 -0.72 4.58 5.01
N PHE A 218 0.44 5.10 4.63
CA PHE A 218 0.94 6.40 5.07
C PHE A 218 0.59 7.44 4.02
N SER A 219 0.10 8.60 4.46
CA SER A 219 -0.24 9.67 3.52
C SER A 219 -0.08 11.06 4.07
N THR A 220 0.04 12.01 3.15
CA THR A 220 -0.08 13.44 3.43
C THR A 220 -1.07 14.05 2.44
N ALA A 221 -1.79 15.08 2.88
CA ALA A 221 -2.81 15.77 2.10
C ALA A 221 -2.58 17.28 2.17
N GLY A 222 -2.96 17.98 1.12
CA GLY A 222 -2.69 19.41 0.94
C GLY A 222 -2.28 19.70 -0.48
N LYS A 223 -1.97 20.96 -0.80
CA LYS A 223 -1.43 21.33 -2.11
C LYS A 223 0.08 21.15 -2.11
N MET A 224 0.56 20.17 -2.87
CA MET A 224 1.99 19.84 -2.97
C MET A 224 2.46 19.95 -4.41
N THR A 225 3.66 20.49 -4.61
CA THR A 225 4.30 20.53 -5.92
C THR A 225 4.98 19.18 -6.22
N ALA A 226 5.39 18.98 -7.48
CA ALA A 226 6.09 17.76 -7.88
C ALA A 226 7.44 17.60 -7.18
N GLU A 227 8.13 18.70 -6.92
CA GLU A 227 9.45 18.74 -6.28
C GLU A 227 9.39 18.26 -4.82
N ALA A 228 8.23 18.37 -4.17
CA ALA A 228 8.05 17.89 -2.80
C ALA A 228 7.87 16.36 -2.71
N VAL A 229 7.52 15.68 -3.80
CA VAL A 229 7.16 14.26 -3.79
C VAL A 229 8.27 13.37 -3.20
N PRO A 230 9.54 13.47 -3.60
CA PRO A 230 10.59 12.59 -3.10
C PRO A 230 10.76 12.67 -1.58
N GLU A 231 10.80 13.88 -1.01
CA GLU A 231 10.92 14.12 0.43
C GLU A 231 9.74 13.52 1.22
N LYS A 232 8.51 13.69 0.72
CA LYS A 232 7.32 13.12 1.36
C LYS A 232 7.32 11.60 1.33
N LEU A 233 7.72 11.00 0.21
CA LEU A 233 7.82 9.56 0.06
C LEU A 233 8.90 8.97 0.98
N GLU A 234 10.07 9.60 1.06
CA GLU A 234 11.15 9.20 1.97
C GLU A 234 10.66 9.21 3.42
N ARG A 235 9.99 10.29 3.85
CA ARG A 235 9.44 10.37 5.21
C ARG A 235 8.42 9.28 5.50
N MET A 236 7.54 8.97 4.54
CA MET A 236 6.55 7.89 4.67
C MET A 236 7.21 6.51 4.70
N HIS A 237 8.25 6.29 3.89
CA HIS A 237 9.03 5.06 3.95
C HIS A 237 9.66 4.86 5.33
N ARG A 238 10.22 5.91 5.94
CA ARG A 238 10.74 5.85 7.32
C ARG A 238 9.66 5.47 8.33
N PHE A 239 8.45 6.05 8.23
CA PHE A 239 7.33 5.63 9.08
C PHE A 239 6.98 4.16 8.88
N ALA A 240 6.96 3.66 7.63
CA ALA A 240 6.67 2.27 7.33
C ALA A 240 7.70 1.31 7.93
N VAL A 241 9.00 1.65 7.85
CA VAL A 241 10.09 0.87 8.45
C VAL A 241 9.94 0.80 9.97
N CYS A 242 9.81 1.96 10.64
CA CYS A 242 9.66 2.03 12.09
C CYS A 242 8.38 1.30 12.57
N PHE A 243 7.29 1.41 11.82
CA PHE A 243 6.04 0.72 12.11
C PHE A 243 6.21 -0.80 12.04
N PHE A 244 6.73 -1.31 10.91
CA PHE A 244 6.86 -2.75 10.70
C PHE A 244 7.77 -3.39 11.77
N GLN A 245 8.92 -2.77 12.06
CA GLN A 245 9.82 -3.23 13.12
C GLN A 245 9.17 -3.15 14.52
N GLY A 246 8.36 -2.12 14.77
CA GLY A 246 7.59 -2.01 16.01
C GLY A 246 6.41 -2.98 16.11
N ALA A 247 6.05 -3.67 15.02
CA ALA A 247 4.92 -4.60 14.95
C ALA A 247 5.29 -6.06 15.16
N ILE A 248 6.53 -6.44 14.87
CA ILE A 248 6.99 -7.82 14.97
C ILE A 248 7.68 -8.07 16.31
N THR A 249 7.65 -9.32 16.76
CA THR A 249 8.47 -9.79 17.89
C THR A 249 9.89 -10.11 17.43
N LYS A 250 10.77 -10.40 18.39
CA LYS A 250 12.15 -10.80 18.09
C LYS A 250 12.16 -12.15 17.37
N GLU A 251 11.28 -13.06 17.78
CA GLU A 251 11.09 -14.39 17.23
C GLU A 251 10.75 -14.31 15.74
N LEU A 252 9.78 -13.46 15.37
CA LEU A 252 9.45 -13.23 13.97
C LEU A 252 10.58 -12.52 13.22
N HIS A 253 11.20 -11.50 13.82
CA HIS A 253 12.34 -10.78 13.23
C HIS A 253 13.47 -11.74 12.82
N GLU A 254 13.91 -12.61 13.74
CA GLU A 254 14.97 -13.58 13.51
C GLU A 254 14.56 -14.65 12.48
N ALA A 255 13.32 -15.15 12.56
CA ALA A 255 12.82 -16.15 11.62
C ALA A 255 12.80 -15.64 10.17
N MET A 256 12.63 -14.34 9.95
CA MET A 256 12.68 -13.76 8.60
C MET A 256 14.11 -13.66 8.02
N GLY A 257 15.14 -13.92 8.82
CA GLY A 257 16.55 -13.89 8.40
C GLY A 257 17.04 -12.48 8.10
N PRO A 258 17.18 -11.61 9.12
CA PRO A 258 17.53 -10.20 8.96
C PRO A 258 19.02 -10.03 8.64
N THR A 259 19.32 -9.18 7.66
CA THR A 259 20.66 -8.65 7.40
C THR A 259 20.60 -7.13 7.53
N PRO A 260 21.33 -6.51 8.46
CA PRO A 260 21.37 -5.05 8.59
C PRO A 260 21.76 -4.39 7.27
N MET A 261 21.06 -3.32 6.90
CA MET A 261 21.41 -2.48 5.77
C MET A 261 22.03 -1.17 6.27
N ALA A 262 22.99 -0.64 5.52
CA ALA A 262 23.44 0.73 5.74
C ALA A 262 22.31 1.71 5.41
N ASP A 263 22.33 2.87 6.06
CA ASP A 263 21.46 4.00 5.76
C ASP A 263 21.71 4.55 4.35
#